data_AF-A0A939KK04-F1
#
_entry.id   AF-A0A939KK04-F1
#
_cell.length_a   1.000
_cell.length_b   1.000
_cell.length_c   1.000
_cell.angle_alpha   90.00
_cell.angle_beta   90.00
_cell.angle_gamma   90.00
#
_symmetry.space_group_name_H-M   'P 1'
#
loop_
_entity.id
_entity.type
_entity.pdbx_description
1 polymer ?
#
loop_
_entity_poly.entity_id
_entity_poly.type
_entity_poly.pdbx_seq_one_letter_code
_entity_poly.pdbx_strand_id
1 'polypeptide(L)'
;MKKIVMLLMLFSLLAGTACGSDVESVKKTNEEAPAGSEKESEAEKEELEQEEILYGIGDRIVFEDRYALTIVGVTETKDRNEFSEKEVQQVLIIEYLYENLASEEEIYISEMEFKLVDEGGNMMDTYPVEAVHSPEYTPKGAKTLASFAVGAEAASGSIDVHYYDNFFSSEADARFLLNVGETLTVDLLGEAPSYEHTFGMGDIIEVSTSEGEYILTIESVRKTAERNEYEKRMPEAVYEITYSYSNISMDSPLYIDEYSFILIDGHGNTGYSYPVFSDIYPQETVKGARCNAVIYLAAHKDSDRIILCYKDNMFNDMSDFYIELDGIQ
;
A
#
# COMPACT_ATOMS: atom_id res chain seq x y z
N MET A 1 -37.11 -65.30 20.83
CA MET A 1 -37.83 -64.02 20.58
C MET A 1 -36.77 -62.93 20.60
N LYS A 2 -36.47 -62.12 19.59
CA LYS A 2 -36.94 -61.88 18.21
C LYS A 2 -35.66 -61.57 17.39
N LYS A 3 -35.59 -62.08 16.15
CA LYS A 3 -34.55 -61.81 15.16
C LYS A 3 -34.80 -60.45 14.49
N ILE A 4 -33.76 -59.64 14.25
CA ILE A 4 -33.65 -58.64 13.16
C ILE A 4 -32.13 -58.51 12.89
N VAL A 5 -31.53 -59.25 11.95
CA VAL A 5 -31.45 -59.08 10.48
C VAL A 5 -30.77 -57.77 10.06
N MET A 6 -29.48 -57.93 9.77
CA MET A 6 -28.60 -57.14 8.90
C MET A 6 -29.13 -57.13 7.45
N LEU A 7 -29.26 -55.97 6.80
CA LEU A 7 -29.10 -55.87 5.34
C LEU A 7 -29.01 -54.44 4.76
N LEU A 8 -28.03 -54.30 3.84
CA LEU A 8 -27.96 -53.52 2.60
C LEU A 8 -27.65 -52.00 2.66
N MET A 9 -26.37 -51.72 2.34
CA MET A 9 -25.89 -50.52 1.64
C MET A 9 -26.76 -50.21 0.42
N LEU A 10 -27.11 -48.94 0.24
CA LEU A 10 -27.33 -48.37 -1.09
C LEU A 10 -26.41 -47.15 -1.26
N PHE A 11 -25.44 -47.31 -2.15
CA PHE A 11 -24.68 -46.24 -2.78
C PHE A 11 -25.67 -45.27 -3.46
N SER A 12 -25.56 -43.98 -3.16
CA SER A 12 -26.03 -42.94 -4.08
C SER A 12 -24.89 -41.98 -4.35
N LEU A 13 -24.33 -42.10 -5.55
CA LEU A 13 -23.47 -41.11 -6.16
C LEU A 13 -24.28 -39.83 -6.36
N LEU A 14 -23.74 -38.71 -5.89
CA LEU A 14 -23.97 -37.40 -6.48
C LEU A 14 -22.60 -36.85 -6.84
N ALA A 15 -22.21 -37.11 -8.09
CA ALA A 15 -21.18 -36.37 -8.77
C ALA A 15 -21.81 -35.04 -9.21
N GLY A 16 -21.27 -33.94 -8.68
CA GLY A 16 -21.49 -32.59 -9.17
C GLY A 16 -20.13 -31.92 -9.23
N THR A 17 -19.55 -31.93 -10.41
CA THR A 17 -18.33 -31.22 -10.81
C THR A 17 -18.59 -29.72 -10.94
N ALA A 18 -17.73 -28.90 -10.34
CA ALA A 18 -17.35 -27.56 -10.79
C ALA A 18 -15.99 -27.31 -10.11
N CYS A 19 -14.84 -27.52 -10.77
CA CYS A 19 -14.20 -26.58 -11.71
C CYS A 19 -14.38 -25.15 -11.18
N GLY A 20 -13.39 -24.59 -10.48
CA GLY A 20 -12.16 -24.15 -11.11
C GLY A 20 -12.45 -22.74 -11.61
N SER A 21 -12.24 -21.75 -10.75
CA SER A 21 -12.22 -20.35 -11.18
C SER A 21 -10.80 -20.09 -11.67
N ASP A 22 -10.64 -20.26 -12.99
CA ASP A 22 -9.47 -19.88 -13.74
C ASP A 22 -9.24 -18.37 -13.61
N VAL A 23 -7.99 -17.98 -13.38
CA VAL A 23 -7.52 -16.60 -13.53
C VAL A 23 -7.67 -16.22 -15.01
N GLU A 24 -8.59 -15.31 -15.31
CA GLU A 24 -8.79 -14.78 -16.66
C GLU A 24 -7.66 -13.80 -17.02
N SER A 25 -6.53 -14.34 -17.48
CA SER A 25 -5.53 -13.69 -18.35
C SER A 25 -4.88 -12.38 -17.87
N VAL A 26 -3.56 -12.42 -17.64
CA VAL A 26 -2.70 -11.22 -17.67
C VAL A 26 -2.38 -10.91 -19.13
N LYS A 27 -2.89 -9.79 -19.66
CA LYS A 27 -2.61 -9.36 -21.05
C LYS A 27 -1.24 -8.69 -21.15
N LYS A 28 -0.37 -9.26 -21.99
CA LYS A 28 0.80 -8.56 -22.55
C LYS A 28 0.47 -8.12 -23.97
N THR A 29 0.39 -6.82 -24.22
CA THR A 29 0.02 -6.28 -25.54
C THR A 29 1.26 -5.85 -26.33
N ASN A 30 1.35 -6.29 -27.59
CA ASN A 30 2.14 -5.63 -28.65
C ASN A 30 1.41 -5.88 -30.00
N GLU A 31 1.11 -4.81 -30.75
CA GLU A 31 0.40 -4.88 -32.05
C GLU A 31 1.33 -5.22 -33.22
N GLU A 32 0.93 -6.17 -34.08
CA GLU A 32 0.64 -5.99 -35.53
C GLU A 32 0.31 -7.36 -36.21
N ALA A 33 -0.70 -7.35 -37.11
CA ALA A 33 -1.20 -8.47 -37.94
C ALA A 33 -0.60 -8.41 -39.39
N PRO A 34 -0.86 -9.33 -40.38
CA PRO A 34 -1.94 -10.33 -40.46
C PRO A 34 -1.67 -11.69 -41.18
N ALA A 35 -2.74 -12.51 -41.20
CA ALA A 35 -3.22 -13.44 -42.24
C ALA A 35 -2.87 -14.95 -42.20
N GLY A 36 -3.84 -15.75 -41.73
CA GLY A 36 -4.63 -16.65 -42.61
C GLY A 36 -4.26 -18.14 -42.72
N SER A 37 -5.19 -19.00 -42.27
CA SER A 37 -5.65 -20.29 -42.87
C SER A 37 -5.79 -21.43 -41.85
N GLU A 38 -7.03 -21.82 -41.59
CA GLU A 38 -7.44 -22.99 -40.82
C GLU A 38 -7.05 -24.31 -41.51
N LYS A 39 -6.69 -25.33 -40.70
CA LYS A 39 -7.00 -26.75 -40.92
C LYS A 39 -6.86 -27.53 -39.60
N GLU A 40 -7.97 -28.12 -39.17
CA GLU A 40 -8.06 -29.09 -38.07
C GLU A 40 -7.28 -30.38 -38.37
N SER A 41 -6.50 -30.89 -37.40
CA SER A 41 -6.42 -32.32 -37.13
C SER A 41 -5.92 -32.63 -35.71
N GLU A 42 -6.72 -33.45 -35.01
CA GLU A 42 -6.36 -34.42 -33.97
C GLU A 42 -5.56 -33.95 -32.75
N ALA A 43 -6.31 -33.80 -31.64
CA ALA A 43 -5.83 -33.50 -30.30
C ALA A 43 -4.97 -34.64 -29.73
N GLU A 44 -3.65 -34.44 -29.75
CA GLU A 44 -2.77 -34.87 -28.67
C GLU A 44 -2.96 -33.89 -27.50
N LYS A 45 -3.37 -34.39 -26.34
CA LYS A 45 -3.30 -33.62 -25.09
C LYS A 45 -1.83 -33.55 -24.68
N GLU A 46 -1.11 -32.59 -25.23
CA GLU A 46 0.03 -31.99 -24.53
C GLU A 46 -0.55 -31.22 -23.35
N GLU A 47 -0.27 -31.72 -22.15
CA GLU A 47 -0.35 -30.92 -20.93
C GLU A 47 0.69 -29.82 -21.11
N LEU A 48 0.26 -28.65 -21.58
CA LEU A 48 1.09 -27.45 -21.56
C LEU A 48 1.38 -27.18 -20.08
N GLU A 49 2.56 -27.57 -19.62
CA GLU A 49 3.15 -27.01 -18.41
C GLU A 49 3.10 -25.50 -18.60
N GLN A 50 2.18 -24.85 -17.89
CA GLN A 50 2.09 -23.40 -17.87
C GLN A 50 3.38 -22.94 -17.20
N GLU A 51 4.33 -22.45 -18.01
CA GLU A 51 5.59 -21.91 -17.48
C GLU A 51 5.23 -20.85 -16.44
N GLU A 52 5.67 -21.09 -15.21
CA GLU A 52 5.49 -20.16 -14.11
C GLU A 52 6.21 -18.85 -14.48
N ILE A 53 5.43 -17.76 -14.60
CA ILE A 53 5.99 -16.46 -14.94
C ILE A 53 6.74 -15.95 -13.71
N LEU A 54 8.06 -15.85 -13.83
CA LEU A 54 8.92 -15.24 -12.83
C LEU A 54 9.27 -13.80 -13.23
N TYR A 55 8.98 -12.86 -12.33
CA TYR A 55 9.26 -11.44 -12.49
C TYR A 55 10.61 -11.05 -11.86
N GLY A 56 11.22 -9.99 -12.37
CA GLY A 56 12.47 -9.40 -11.85
C GLY A 56 12.27 -8.00 -11.25
N ILE A 57 13.38 -7.37 -10.87
CA ILE A 57 13.39 -5.96 -10.44
C ILE A 57 12.91 -5.06 -11.59
N GLY A 58 11.97 -4.16 -11.30
CA GLY A 58 11.41 -3.21 -12.25
C GLY A 58 10.28 -3.74 -13.13
N ASP A 59 9.95 -5.03 -13.05
CA ASP A 59 8.74 -5.55 -13.71
C ASP A 59 7.49 -5.02 -13.00
N ARG A 60 6.67 -4.29 -13.77
CA ARG A 60 5.42 -3.70 -13.29
C ARG A 60 4.25 -4.63 -13.56
N ILE A 61 3.64 -5.14 -12.50
CA ILE A 61 2.52 -6.08 -12.55
C ILE A 61 1.23 -5.33 -12.22
N VAL A 62 0.18 -5.55 -13.00
CA VAL A 62 -1.15 -4.96 -12.77
C VAL A 62 -2.10 -6.07 -12.34
N PHE A 63 -2.74 -5.90 -11.19
CA PHE A 63 -3.69 -6.86 -10.62
C PHE A 63 -5.12 -6.38 -10.88
N GLU A 64 -5.85 -7.13 -11.71
CA GLU A 64 -7.28 -6.90 -12.01
C GLU A 64 -7.62 -5.45 -12.44
N ASP A 65 -6.68 -4.76 -13.10
CA ASP A 65 -6.78 -3.33 -13.42
C ASP A 65 -7.01 -2.40 -12.19
N ARG A 66 -6.90 -2.92 -10.96
CA ARG A 66 -7.14 -2.20 -9.70
C ARG A 66 -5.91 -1.44 -9.23
N TYR A 67 -4.78 -2.13 -9.15
CA TYR A 67 -3.51 -1.58 -8.66
C TYR A 67 -2.33 -2.20 -9.38
N ALA A 68 -1.17 -1.56 -9.28
CA ALA A 68 0.10 -2.10 -9.75
C ALA A 68 1.09 -2.29 -8.60
N LEU A 69 1.96 -3.30 -8.74
CA LEU A 69 3.11 -3.54 -7.87
C LEU A 69 4.38 -3.65 -8.71
N THR A 70 5.49 -3.12 -8.20
CA THR A 70 6.83 -3.25 -8.78
C THR A 70 7.83 -3.41 -7.65
N ILE A 71 8.62 -4.50 -7.63
CA ILE A 71 9.78 -4.56 -6.74
C ILE A 71 10.92 -3.77 -7.40
N VAL A 72 11.46 -2.79 -6.69
CA VAL A 72 12.43 -1.83 -7.23
C VAL A 72 13.82 -2.02 -6.65
N GLY A 73 13.98 -2.75 -5.56
CA GLY A 73 15.32 -3.05 -5.06
C GLY A 73 15.39 -4.16 -4.01
N VAL A 74 16.53 -4.84 -4.00
CA VAL A 74 16.94 -5.73 -2.90
C VAL A 74 18.35 -5.35 -2.51
N THR A 75 18.52 -4.80 -1.30
CA THR A 75 19.83 -4.34 -0.83
C THR A 75 20.22 -5.00 0.48
N GLU A 76 21.48 -5.37 0.63
CA GLU A 76 21.98 -5.85 1.91
C GLU A 76 22.32 -4.66 2.83
N THR A 77 21.85 -4.73 4.08
CA THR A 77 22.25 -3.78 5.12
C THR A 77 23.12 -4.42 6.19
N LYS A 78 24.01 -3.60 6.76
CA LYS A 78 24.83 -3.97 7.92
C LYS A 78 24.12 -3.67 9.24
N ASP A 79 22.98 -2.99 9.20
CA ASP A 79 22.21 -2.66 10.38
C ASP A 79 21.72 -3.93 11.06
N ARG A 80 21.80 -3.94 12.39
CA ARG A 80 21.35 -5.04 13.24
C ARG A 80 20.63 -4.43 14.45
N ASN A 81 19.63 -5.14 14.94
CA ASN A 81 18.91 -4.73 16.14
C ASN A 81 19.46 -5.50 17.35
N GLU A 82 20.09 -4.79 18.27
CA GLU A 82 20.70 -5.37 19.48
C GLU A 82 19.69 -6.00 20.45
N PHE A 83 18.40 -5.66 20.30
CA PHE A 83 17.30 -6.20 21.09
C PHE A 83 16.62 -7.41 20.42
N SER A 84 17.03 -7.76 19.19
CA SER A 84 16.50 -8.92 18.47
C SER A 84 17.25 -10.20 18.87
N GLU A 85 16.50 -11.25 19.17
CA GLU A 85 17.05 -12.60 19.38
C GLU A 85 17.25 -13.35 18.05
N LYS A 86 16.84 -12.78 16.91
CA LYS A 86 17.00 -13.42 15.59
C LYS A 86 18.48 -13.40 15.18
N GLU A 87 19.10 -14.56 15.15
CA GLU A 87 20.46 -14.75 14.61
C GLU A 87 20.39 -15.00 13.09
N VAL A 88 20.74 -13.97 12.31
CA VAL A 88 20.71 -14.02 10.84
C VAL A 88 22.07 -13.67 10.27
N GLN A 89 22.48 -14.34 9.19
CA GLN A 89 23.76 -14.04 8.52
C GLN A 89 23.65 -12.79 7.67
N GLN A 90 22.48 -12.55 7.06
CA GLN A 90 22.23 -11.46 6.14
C GLN A 90 20.92 -10.76 6.48
N VAL A 91 20.87 -9.44 6.32
CA VAL A 91 19.64 -8.65 6.41
C VAL A 91 19.47 -7.92 5.10
N LEU A 92 18.32 -8.10 4.46
CA LEU A 92 17.99 -7.50 3.18
C LEU A 92 16.86 -6.47 3.39
N ILE A 93 16.97 -5.33 2.72
CA ILE A 93 15.90 -4.36 2.54
C ILE A 93 15.29 -4.61 1.17
N ILE A 94 14.00 -4.93 1.16
CA ILE A 94 13.18 -5.05 -0.04
C ILE A 94 12.46 -3.71 -0.22
N GLU A 95 12.63 -3.09 -1.38
CA GLU A 95 11.96 -1.84 -1.74
C GLU A 95 11.02 -2.08 -2.92
N TYR A 96 9.81 -1.53 -2.84
CA TYR A 96 8.76 -1.74 -3.82
C TYR A 96 7.90 -0.48 -3.97
N LEU A 97 7.35 -0.32 -5.17
CA LEU A 97 6.41 0.73 -5.51
C LEU A 97 5.05 0.07 -5.76
N TYR A 98 3.98 0.65 -5.22
CA TYR A 98 2.63 0.28 -5.61
C TYR A 98 1.80 1.50 -5.95
N GLU A 99 0.86 1.32 -6.87
CA GLU A 99 0.04 2.38 -7.45
C GLU A 99 -1.42 1.96 -7.42
N ASN A 100 -2.30 2.78 -6.86
CA ASN A 100 -3.74 2.54 -6.97
C ASN A 100 -4.21 3.10 -8.32
N LEU A 101 -4.58 2.22 -9.26
CA LEU A 101 -4.93 2.63 -10.62
C LEU A 101 -6.41 2.99 -10.74
N ALA A 102 -7.27 2.22 -10.08
CA ALA A 102 -8.71 2.32 -10.29
C ALA A 102 -9.56 1.98 -9.06
N SER A 103 -8.98 1.46 -7.98
CA SER A 103 -9.73 1.10 -6.78
C SER A 103 -10.25 2.34 -6.07
N GLU A 104 -11.54 2.36 -5.75
CA GLU A 104 -12.12 3.40 -4.88
C GLU A 104 -11.63 3.25 -3.44
N GLU A 105 -11.44 1.99 -3.01
CA GLU A 105 -10.75 1.68 -1.76
C GLU A 105 -9.25 1.97 -1.91
N GLU A 106 -8.68 2.56 -0.87
CA GLU A 106 -7.26 2.84 -0.72
C GLU A 106 -6.48 1.52 -0.69
N ILE A 107 -5.38 1.48 -1.44
CA ILE A 107 -4.50 0.31 -1.46
C ILE A 107 -3.46 0.45 -0.35
N TYR A 108 -3.26 -0.61 0.43
CA TYR A 108 -2.22 -0.71 1.45
C TYR A 108 -1.55 -2.08 1.30
N ILE A 109 -0.26 -2.09 0.95
CA ILE A 109 0.53 -3.32 0.80
C ILE A 109 1.65 -3.28 1.84
N SER A 110 1.66 -4.23 2.76
CA SER A 110 2.64 -4.36 3.82
C SER A 110 3.58 -5.54 3.59
N GLU A 111 4.50 -5.76 4.52
CA GLU A 111 5.35 -6.94 4.52
C GLU A 111 4.58 -8.26 4.72
N MET A 112 3.33 -8.23 5.21
CA MET A 112 2.50 -9.42 5.43
C MET A 112 2.06 -10.08 4.12
N GLU A 113 1.99 -9.31 3.03
CA GLU A 113 1.63 -9.78 1.71
C GLU A 113 2.78 -10.53 1.00
N PHE A 114 3.96 -10.62 1.63
CA PHE A 114 5.14 -11.26 1.04
C PHE A 114 5.61 -12.48 1.83
N LYS A 115 5.96 -13.55 1.11
CA LYS A 115 6.71 -14.70 1.63
C LYS A 115 7.99 -14.87 0.84
N LEU A 116 9.12 -15.00 1.54
CA LEU A 116 10.44 -14.96 0.91
C LEU A 116 11.21 -16.24 1.22
N VAL A 117 11.91 -16.75 0.22
CA VAL A 117 12.74 -17.95 0.30
C VAL A 117 14.16 -17.59 -0.16
N ASP A 118 15.14 -17.99 0.63
CA ASP A 118 16.56 -17.78 0.34
C ASP A 118 17.06 -18.78 -0.74
N GLU A 119 18.28 -18.60 -1.26
CA GLU A 119 18.82 -19.47 -2.33
C GLU A 119 19.04 -20.94 -1.87
N GLY A 120 19.11 -21.16 -0.56
CA GLY A 120 19.22 -22.48 0.06
C GLY A 120 17.87 -23.17 0.26
N GLY A 121 16.75 -22.49 -0.02
CA GLY A 121 15.40 -22.98 0.19
C GLY A 121 14.85 -22.75 1.60
N ASN A 122 15.47 -21.89 2.41
CA ASN A 122 14.97 -21.55 3.74
C ASN A 122 14.00 -20.37 3.67
N MET A 123 12.94 -20.42 4.47
CA MET A 123 12.04 -19.28 4.63
C MET A 123 12.78 -18.14 5.32
N MET A 124 12.60 -16.93 4.80
CA MET A 124 13.04 -15.70 5.42
C MET A 124 11.88 -15.10 6.22
N ASP A 125 12.21 -14.33 7.24
CA ASP A 125 11.24 -13.65 8.09
C ASP A 125 11.62 -12.18 8.26
N THR A 126 10.66 -11.35 8.61
CA THR A 126 10.87 -9.92 8.86
C THR A 126 11.97 -9.72 9.89
N TYR A 127 12.84 -8.74 9.67
CA TYR A 127 13.92 -8.44 10.60
C TYR A 127 13.70 -7.04 11.18
N PRO A 128 13.76 -6.86 12.51
CA PRO A 128 13.33 -5.62 13.15
C PRO A 128 14.41 -4.54 13.08
N VAL A 129 14.83 -4.18 11.87
CA VAL A 129 15.60 -2.97 11.58
C VAL A 129 14.69 -1.99 10.86
N GLU A 130 14.96 -0.72 11.08
CA GLU A 130 14.19 0.36 10.47
C GLU A 130 14.44 0.39 8.95
N ALA A 131 13.40 0.09 8.19
CA ALA A 131 13.34 0.35 6.75
C ALA A 131 13.04 1.85 6.52
N VAL A 132 13.46 2.38 5.36
CA VAL A 132 13.43 3.83 5.11
C VAL A 132 12.01 4.32 4.80
N HIS A 133 11.25 3.52 4.05
CA HIS A 133 9.92 3.90 3.57
C HIS A 133 8.87 2.96 4.15
N SER A 134 7.94 3.49 4.94
CA SER A 134 6.79 2.76 5.43
C SER A 134 5.70 2.65 4.34
N PRO A 135 4.90 1.59 4.33
CA PRO A 135 3.67 1.55 3.55
C PRO A 135 2.71 2.66 3.96
N GLU A 136 1.95 3.17 3.00
CA GLU A 136 0.94 4.21 3.18
C GLU A 136 -0.37 3.81 2.50
N TYR A 137 -1.50 4.21 3.08
CA TYR A 137 -2.78 4.07 2.39
C TYR A 137 -2.74 4.92 1.12
N THR A 138 -3.06 4.30 -0.01
CA THR A 138 -2.84 4.88 -1.34
C THR A 138 -4.17 5.13 -2.03
N PRO A 139 -4.66 6.38 -2.04
CA PRO A 139 -5.88 6.77 -2.73
C PRO A 139 -5.79 6.56 -4.23
N LYS A 140 -6.96 6.49 -4.88
CA LYS A 140 -7.08 6.28 -6.33
C LYS A 140 -6.24 7.26 -7.14
N GLY A 141 -5.38 6.73 -8.01
CA GLY A 141 -4.48 7.50 -8.86
C GLY A 141 -3.17 7.92 -8.20
N ALA A 142 -2.95 7.60 -6.93
CA ALA A 142 -1.70 7.86 -6.22
C ALA A 142 -0.76 6.64 -6.23
N LYS A 143 0.48 6.85 -5.82
CA LYS A 143 1.51 5.82 -5.69
C LYS A 143 2.32 5.96 -4.41
N THR A 144 2.84 4.83 -3.92
CA THR A 144 3.58 4.74 -2.67
C THR A 144 4.86 3.95 -2.89
N LEU A 145 5.99 4.54 -2.49
CA LEU A 145 7.26 3.84 -2.35
C LEU A 145 7.35 3.31 -0.91
N ALA A 146 7.55 2.02 -0.75
CA ALA A 146 7.61 1.35 0.54
C ALA A 146 8.78 0.37 0.60
N SER A 147 9.14 -0.03 1.80
CA SER A 147 10.24 -0.94 2.06
C SER A 147 10.05 -1.72 3.35
N PHE A 148 10.57 -2.94 3.40
CA PHE A 148 10.65 -3.72 4.64
C PHE A 148 11.97 -4.49 4.70
N ALA A 149 12.33 -4.92 5.90
CA ALA A 149 13.55 -5.67 6.15
C ALA A 149 13.25 -7.15 6.43
N VAL A 150 14.07 -8.04 5.89
CA VAL A 150 14.02 -9.49 6.13
C VAL A 150 15.39 -10.02 6.50
N GLY A 151 15.42 -11.09 7.29
CA GLY A 151 16.63 -11.77 7.70
C GLY A 151 16.75 -13.15 7.04
N ALA A 152 17.94 -13.47 6.54
CA ALA A 152 18.26 -14.80 6.03
C ALA A 152 19.25 -15.51 6.95
N GLU A 153 19.00 -16.80 7.20
CA GLU A 153 19.87 -17.66 8.00
C GLU A 153 21.20 -17.97 7.30
N ALA A 154 21.24 -17.87 5.97
CA ALA A 154 22.44 -17.97 5.14
C ALA A 154 22.55 -16.77 4.19
N ALA A 155 23.77 -16.35 3.89
CA ALA A 155 24.00 -15.35 2.86
C ALA A 155 23.50 -15.88 1.51
N SER A 156 22.70 -15.07 0.81
CA SER A 156 22.11 -15.42 -0.48
C SER A 156 22.45 -14.36 -1.53
N GLY A 157 22.72 -14.82 -2.75
CA GLY A 157 22.87 -13.98 -3.94
C GLY A 157 21.56 -13.69 -4.66
N SER A 158 20.54 -14.51 -4.42
CA SER A 158 19.18 -14.33 -4.94
C SER A 158 18.12 -14.78 -3.94
N ILE A 159 16.91 -14.25 -4.07
CA ILE A 159 15.74 -14.62 -3.26
C ILE A 159 14.53 -14.86 -4.16
N ASP A 160 13.69 -15.81 -3.77
CA ASP A 160 12.38 -16.07 -4.36
C ASP A 160 11.31 -15.40 -3.51
N VAL A 161 10.54 -14.49 -4.11
CA VAL A 161 9.54 -13.66 -3.43
C VAL A 161 8.17 -13.99 -3.96
N HIS A 162 7.26 -14.35 -3.05
CA HIS A 162 5.88 -14.71 -3.33
C HIS A 162 4.99 -13.61 -2.79
N TYR A 163 4.24 -12.95 -3.68
CA TYR A 163 3.29 -11.91 -3.33
C TYR A 163 1.86 -12.47 -3.28
N TYR A 164 1.08 -12.02 -2.31
CA TYR A 164 -0.30 -12.40 -2.08
C TYR A 164 -1.17 -11.15 -1.95
N ASP A 165 -2.08 -10.91 -2.90
CA ASP A 165 -3.11 -9.85 -2.80
C ASP A 165 -4.00 -10.11 -1.57
N ASN A 166 -4.32 -11.38 -1.34
CA ASN A 166 -4.91 -11.86 -0.10
C ASN A 166 -3.90 -12.74 0.64
N PHE A 167 -3.26 -12.22 1.68
CA PHE A 167 -2.25 -12.95 2.45
C PHE A 167 -2.75 -14.24 3.13
N PHE A 168 -4.08 -14.45 3.23
CA PHE A 168 -4.68 -15.72 3.68
C PHE A 168 -4.78 -16.78 2.57
N SER A 169 -4.49 -16.43 1.32
CA SER A 169 -4.50 -17.34 0.18
C SER A 169 -3.43 -18.43 0.31
N SER A 170 -3.73 -19.60 -0.25
CA SER A 170 -2.78 -20.71 -0.36
C SER A 170 -1.80 -20.57 -1.52
N GLU A 171 -2.15 -19.77 -2.53
CA GLU A 171 -1.37 -19.58 -3.76
C GLU A 171 -1.00 -18.10 -3.90
N ALA A 172 0.20 -17.86 -4.42
CA ALA A 172 0.71 -16.51 -4.65
C ALA A 172 0.13 -15.95 -5.95
N ASP A 173 -0.20 -14.66 -5.95
CA ASP A 173 -0.70 -13.93 -7.13
C ASP A 173 0.45 -13.53 -8.07
N ALA A 174 1.66 -13.38 -7.53
CA ALA A 174 2.87 -13.17 -8.31
C ALA A 174 4.11 -13.77 -7.64
N ARG A 175 5.08 -14.17 -8.45
CA ARG A 175 6.38 -14.66 -7.99
C ARG A 175 7.53 -13.94 -8.66
N PHE A 176 8.53 -13.60 -7.88
CA PHE A 176 9.72 -12.89 -8.33
C PHE A 176 10.97 -13.69 -8.02
N LEU A 177 11.94 -13.69 -8.93
CA LEU A 177 13.30 -14.14 -8.66
C LEU A 177 14.23 -12.95 -8.72
N LEU A 178 14.71 -12.50 -7.56
CA LEU A 178 15.41 -11.23 -7.41
C LEU A 178 16.86 -11.46 -7.02
N ASN A 179 17.79 -10.75 -7.67
CA ASN A 179 19.20 -10.78 -7.28
C ASN A 179 19.47 -9.77 -6.17
N VAL A 180 20.21 -10.18 -5.15
CA VAL A 180 20.65 -9.28 -4.08
C VAL A 180 21.65 -8.27 -4.65
N GLY A 181 21.42 -6.99 -4.36
CA GLY A 181 22.21 -5.86 -4.86
C GLY A 181 21.65 -5.23 -6.13
N GLU A 182 20.60 -5.80 -6.72
CA GLU A 182 19.90 -5.20 -7.85
C GLU A 182 18.94 -4.11 -7.36
N THR A 183 19.05 -2.92 -7.95
CA THR A 183 18.19 -1.77 -7.66
C THR A 183 17.84 -1.03 -8.94
N LEU A 184 16.64 -0.46 -8.94
CA LEU A 184 16.12 0.43 -9.95
C LEU A 184 15.94 1.81 -9.32
N THR A 185 16.43 2.85 -10.00
CA THR A 185 16.07 4.22 -9.62
C THR A 185 14.61 4.45 -9.96
N VAL A 186 13.78 4.66 -8.94
CA VAL A 186 12.36 4.97 -9.10
C VAL A 186 12.18 6.42 -9.53
N ASP A 187 11.43 6.63 -10.62
CA ASP A 187 10.98 7.96 -10.99
C ASP A 187 9.72 8.33 -10.20
N LEU A 188 9.89 9.17 -9.19
CA LEU A 188 8.80 9.71 -8.38
C LEU A 188 8.21 10.99 -8.99
N LEU A 189 8.62 11.39 -10.19
CA LEU A 189 7.91 12.43 -10.93
C LEU A 189 6.62 11.84 -11.52
N GLY A 190 5.67 12.72 -11.81
CA GLY A 190 4.33 12.35 -12.27
C GLY A 190 3.39 13.54 -12.14
N GLU A 191 2.10 13.24 -12.19
CA GLU A 191 1.02 14.19 -11.97
C GLU A 191 0.15 13.68 -10.82
N ALA A 192 -0.21 14.59 -9.91
CA ALA A 192 -1.19 14.28 -8.88
C ALA A 192 -2.56 13.95 -9.50
N PRO A 193 -3.33 13.01 -8.90
CA PRO A 193 -4.69 12.74 -9.31
C PRO A 193 -5.59 13.99 -9.20
N SER A 194 -6.75 13.92 -9.85
CA SER A 194 -7.80 14.93 -9.72
C SER A 194 -9.03 14.29 -9.10
N TYR A 195 -9.59 14.95 -8.10
CA TYR A 195 -10.81 14.49 -7.43
C TYR A 195 -11.95 15.45 -7.73
N GLU A 196 -13.18 14.94 -7.72
CA GLU A 196 -14.37 15.79 -7.81
C GLU A 196 -14.74 16.35 -6.43
N HIS A 197 -15.43 17.49 -6.40
CA HIS A 197 -15.98 18.07 -5.17
C HIS A 197 -14.93 18.34 -4.06
N THR A 198 -13.78 18.89 -4.45
CA THR A 198 -12.70 19.22 -3.53
C THR A 198 -12.96 20.52 -2.76
N PHE A 199 -12.37 20.62 -1.57
CA PHE A 199 -12.29 21.84 -0.78
C PHE A 199 -10.93 22.52 -0.97
N GLY A 200 -10.85 23.81 -0.68
CA GLY A 200 -9.63 24.59 -0.68
C GLY A 200 -9.23 25.13 0.69
N MET A 201 -8.08 25.79 0.73
CA MET A 201 -7.60 26.51 1.91
C MET A 201 -8.62 27.57 2.36
N GLY A 202 -8.97 27.56 3.64
CA GLY A 202 -9.92 28.50 4.26
C GLY A 202 -11.39 28.14 4.08
N ASP A 203 -11.72 27.06 3.35
CA ASP A 203 -13.09 26.58 3.28
C ASP A 203 -13.57 26.06 4.64
N ILE A 204 -14.85 26.32 4.94
CA ILE A 204 -15.53 25.79 6.11
C ILE A 204 -16.15 24.46 5.70
N ILE A 205 -15.56 23.37 6.16
CA ILE A 205 -16.00 22.01 5.84
C ILE A 205 -16.91 21.55 6.97
N GLU A 206 -18.22 21.50 6.72
CA GLU A 206 -19.21 20.95 7.65
C GLU A 206 -19.29 19.43 7.45
N VAL A 207 -18.95 18.66 8.47
CA VAL A 207 -18.96 17.20 8.43
C VAL A 207 -20.08 16.67 9.33
N SER A 208 -20.89 15.76 8.76
CA SER A 208 -21.98 15.09 9.46
C SER A 208 -21.72 13.59 9.53
N THR A 209 -21.64 13.06 10.75
CA THR A 209 -21.45 11.63 11.03
C THR A 209 -22.69 11.07 11.73
N SER A 210 -22.72 9.76 11.99
CA SER A 210 -23.77 9.16 12.83
C SER A 210 -23.72 9.62 14.30
N GLU A 211 -22.59 10.15 14.76
CA GLU A 211 -22.37 10.56 16.15
C GLU A 211 -22.62 12.05 16.38
N GLY A 212 -22.64 12.85 15.32
CA GLY A 212 -22.90 14.27 15.38
C GLY A 212 -22.24 15.02 14.23
N GLU A 213 -22.09 16.32 14.42
CA GLU A 213 -21.56 17.24 13.43
C GLU A 213 -20.33 17.94 13.99
N TYR A 214 -19.39 18.23 13.10
CA TYR A 214 -18.24 19.08 13.38
C TYR A 214 -17.87 19.93 12.17
N ILE A 215 -16.97 20.88 12.39
CA ILE A 215 -16.40 21.73 11.36
C ILE A 215 -14.90 21.48 11.29
N LEU A 216 -14.35 21.38 10.09
CA LEU A 216 -12.91 21.39 9.81
C LEU A 216 -12.57 22.54 8.86
N THR A 217 -11.44 23.20 9.10
CA THR A 217 -10.89 24.21 8.19
C THR A 217 -9.37 24.08 8.15
N ILE A 218 -8.80 23.97 6.94
CA ILE A 218 -7.35 24.14 6.74
C ILE A 218 -7.08 25.64 6.65
N GLU A 219 -6.40 26.18 7.66
CA GLU A 219 -6.18 27.62 7.82
C GLU A 219 -4.99 28.11 7.00
N SER A 220 -3.90 27.34 6.98
CA SER A 220 -2.72 27.66 6.19
C SER A 220 -1.83 26.45 5.96
N VAL A 221 -1.13 26.43 4.83
CA VAL A 221 -0.04 25.50 4.56
C VAL A 221 1.20 26.27 4.10
N ARG A 222 2.36 25.89 4.62
CA ARG A 222 3.66 26.43 4.20
C ARG A 222 4.73 25.36 4.18
N LYS A 223 5.75 25.53 3.34
CA LYS A 223 6.94 24.68 3.42
C LYS A 223 7.82 25.11 4.59
N THR A 224 8.41 24.13 5.27
CA THR A 224 9.38 24.37 6.34
C THR A 224 10.74 23.75 6.02
N ALA A 225 11.80 24.43 6.46
CA ALA A 225 13.16 23.92 6.44
C ALA A 225 13.49 23.06 7.67
N GLU A 226 12.57 22.97 8.64
CA GLU A 226 12.74 22.13 9.82
C GLU A 226 12.83 20.66 9.43
N ARG A 227 13.80 19.96 10.03
CA ARG A 227 14.08 18.55 9.81
C ARG A 227 14.38 17.90 11.15
N ASN A 228 13.97 16.65 11.30
CA ASN A 228 14.23 15.87 12.50
C ASN A 228 15.56 15.13 12.36
N GLU A 229 16.50 15.39 13.25
CA GLU A 229 17.83 14.75 13.25
C GLU A 229 17.80 13.25 13.55
N TYR A 230 16.69 12.76 14.11
CA TYR A 230 16.46 11.34 14.41
C TYR A 230 15.73 10.62 13.28
N GLU A 231 15.27 11.32 12.23
CA GLU A 231 14.64 10.72 11.06
C GLU A 231 15.70 10.30 10.04
N LYS A 232 15.68 9.02 9.63
CA LYS A 232 16.48 8.54 8.49
C LYS A 232 15.93 9.04 7.16
N ARG A 233 14.63 9.32 7.10
CA ARG A 233 13.93 9.80 5.91
C ARG A 233 14.37 11.22 5.59
N MET A 234 14.71 11.44 4.31
CA MET A 234 15.18 12.73 3.79
C MET A 234 14.17 13.26 2.76
N PRO A 235 13.00 13.78 3.20
CA PRO A 235 12.01 14.32 2.27
C PRO A 235 12.52 15.57 1.56
N GLU A 236 12.16 15.72 0.29
CA GLU A 236 12.45 16.94 -0.47
C GLU A 236 11.66 18.14 0.10
N ALA A 237 10.42 17.91 0.55
CA ALA A 237 9.58 18.93 1.17
C ALA A 237 8.92 18.44 2.46
N VAL A 238 8.76 19.36 3.42
CA VAL A 238 7.96 19.18 4.63
C VAL A 238 6.98 20.33 4.70
N TYR A 239 5.70 20.00 4.82
CA TYR A 239 4.60 20.94 4.89
C TYR A 239 4.14 21.08 6.34
N GLU A 240 4.17 22.31 6.85
CA GLU A 240 3.49 22.65 8.09
C GLU A 240 2.05 23.06 7.76
N ILE A 241 1.09 22.30 8.28
CA ILE A 241 -0.33 22.49 8.03
C ILE A 241 -0.98 22.96 9.32
N THR A 242 -1.48 24.19 9.32
CA THR A 242 -2.31 24.72 10.39
C THR A 242 -3.77 24.52 10.04
N TYR A 243 -4.54 23.95 10.96
CA TYR A 243 -5.96 23.70 10.78
C TYR A 243 -6.71 23.95 12.08
N SER A 244 -8.03 24.02 11.98
CA SER A 244 -8.91 24.13 13.11
C SER A 244 -10.08 23.19 12.97
N TYR A 245 -10.59 22.73 14.12
CA TYR A 245 -11.79 21.91 14.14
C TYR A 245 -12.67 22.24 15.33
N SER A 246 -13.99 22.14 15.14
CA SER A 246 -14.99 22.48 16.16
C SER A 246 -16.00 21.36 16.30
N ASN A 247 -16.13 20.78 17.48
CA ASN A 247 -17.17 19.80 17.77
C ASN A 247 -18.50 20.54 17.95
N ILE A 248 -19.46 20.36 17.04
CA ILE A 248 -20.73 21.07 17.07
C ILE A 248 -21.75 20.32 17.91
N SER A 249 -21.91 19.01 17.69
CA SER A 249 -23.01 18.26 18.30
C SER A 249 -22.66 16.88 18.85
N MET A 250 -21.44 16.38 18.66
CA MET A 250 -21.02 15.07 19.18
C MET A 250 -20.96 15.10 20.72
N ASP A 251 -21.49 14.07 21.38
CA ASP A 251 -21.40 13.96 22.84
C ASP A 251 -20.00 13.52 23.32
N SER A 252 -19.30 12.74 22.51
CA SER A 252 -17.88 12.39 22.71
C SER A 252 -16.97 13.54 22.29
N PRO A 253 -15.78 13.70 22.91
CA PRO A 253 -14.77 14.63 22.41
C PRO A 253 -14.32 14.26 21.00
N LEU A 254 -14.15 15.27 20.14
CA LEU A 254 -13.60 15.13 18.80
C LEU A 254 -12.07 15.29 18.86
N TYR A 255 -11.34 14.42 18.17
CA TYR A 255 -9.88 14.51 18.06
C TYR A 255 -9.51 14.23 16.61
N ILE A 256 -8.88 15.22 15.96
CA ILE A 256 -8.39 15.13 14.58
C ILE A 256 -6.89 15.38 14.67
N ASP A 257 -6.10 14.48 14.11
CA ASP A 257 -4.63 14.52 14.12
C ASP A 257 -4.06 14.19 12.73
N GLU A 258 -2.74 14.03 12.64
CA GLU A 258 -2.06 13.72 11.38
C GLU A 258 -2.54 12.43 10.70
N TYR A 259 -3.04 11.44 11.43
CA TYR A 259 -3.51 10.17 10.86
C TYR A 259 -4.88 10.29 10.21
N SER A 260 -5.56 11.42 10.42
CA SER A 260 -6.80 11.76 9.70
C SER A 260 -6.53 12.26 8.27
N PHE A 261 -5.26 12.43 7.88
CA PHE A 261 -4.87 12.99 6.59
C PHE A 261 -3.87 12.09 5.87
N ILE A 262 -4.14 11.79 4.60
CA ILE A 262 -3.16 11.27 3.66
C ILE A 262 -2.71 12.41 2.76
N LEU A 263 -1.41 12.68 2.73
CA LEU A 263 -0.82 13.66 1.80
C LEU A 263 -0.61 13.01 0.43
N ILE A 264 -0.96 13.69 -0.65
CA ILE A 264 -0.46 13.38 -2.00
C ILE A 264 0.29 14.62 -2.52
N ASP A 265 1.54 14.45 -2.91
CA ASP A 265 2.34 15.52 -3.51
C ASP A 265 1.93 15.82 -4.95
N GLY A 266 2.44 16.91 -5.53
CA GLY A 266 2.11 17.35 -6.89
C GLY A 266 2.47 16.35 -7.99
N HIS A 267 3.24 15.31 -7.65
CA HIS A 267 3.69 14.26 -8.56
C HIS A 267 2.93 12.93 -8.37
N GLY A 268 1.92 12.92 -7.50
CA GLY A 268 1.06 11.78 -7.23
C GLY A 268 1.65 10.78 -6.23
N ASN A 269 2.74 11.12 -5.54
CA ASN A 269 3.26 10.25 -4.47
C ASN A 269 2.50 10.52 -3.18
N THR A 270 2.17 9.47 -2.44
CA THR A 270 1.73 9.62 -1.06
C THR A 270 2.89 10.16 -0.21
N GLY A 271 2.58 11.13 0.63
CA GLY A 271 3.47 11.58 1.69
C GLY A 271 3.26 10.78 2.96
N TYR A 272 3.91 11.23 4.04
CA TYR A 272 3.90 10.55 5.33
C TYR A 272 3.96 11.56 6.48
N SER A 273 3.55 11.15 7.67
CA SER A 273 3.71 11.98 8.87
C SER A 273 5.20 12.22 9.15
N TYR A 274 5.54 13.47 9.46
CA TYR A 274 6.92 13.86 9.69
C TYR A 274 7.07 14.48 11.08
N PRO A 275 7.71 13.79 12.04
CA PRO A 275 7.74 14.24 13.42
C PRO A 275 8.60 15.48 13.57
N VAL A 276 7.97 16.63 13.77
CA VAL A 276 8.61 17.92 14.10
C VAL A 276 8.05 18.40 15.43
N PHE A 277 8.91 18.97 16.27
CA PHE A 277 8.48 19.51 17.55
C PHE A 277 7.61 20.76 17.34
N SER A 278 6.37 20.72 17.82
CA SER A 278 5.44 21.87 17.83
C SER A 278 5.15 22.30 19.27
N ASP A 279 4.64 23.52 19.46
CA ASP A 279 3.97 23.91 20.71
C ASP A 279 2.43 23.87 20.57
N ILE A 280 1.94 23.59 19.36
CA ILE A 280 0.51 23.57 19.00
C ILE A 280 0.17 22.18 18.48
N TYR A 281 -0.47 21.38 19.33
CA TYR A 281 -0.88 20.00 19.03
C TYR A 281 -2.40 19.89 18.98
N PRO A 282 -2.92 18.90 18.24
CA PRO A 282 -4.33 18.52 18.33
C PRO A 282 -4.71 18.14 19.78
N GLN A 283 -5.95 18.43 20.15
CA GLN A 283 -6.51 18.17 21.47
C GLN A 283 -7.94 17.67 21.40
N GLU A 284 -8.31 16.79 22.34
CA GLU A 284 -9.70 16.38 22.51
C GLU A 284 -10.61 17.61 22.70
N THR A 285 -11.56 17.77 21.79
CA THR A 285 -12.44 18.93 21.69
C THR A 285 -13.86 18.53 22.04
N VAL A 286 -14.27 18.93 23.25
CA VAL A 286 -15.61 18.67 23.76
C VAL A 286 -16.69 19.42 22.97
N LYS A 287 -17.92 18.92 23.05
CA LYS A 287 -19.11 19.53 22.43
C LYS A 287 -19.19 21.05 22.63
N GLY A 288 -19.34 21.78 21.53
CA GLY A 288 -19.43 23.24 21.48
C GLY A 288 -18.09 23.98 21.55
N ALA A 289 -16.95 23.29 21.61
CA ALA A 289 -15.62 23.88 21.63
C ALA A 289 -14.92 23.81 20.26
N ARG A 290 -13.78 24.51 20.17
CA ARG A 290 -12.90 24.56 18.99
C ARG A 290 -11.44 24.35 19.40
N CYS A 291 -10.69 23.65 18.56
CA CYS A 291 -9.23 23.52 18.62
C CYS A 291 -8.58 24.17 17.39
N ASN A 292 -7.36 24.64 17.55
CA ASN A 292 -6.44 24.94 16.45
C ASN A 292 -5.20 24.09 16.67
N ALA A 293 -4.75 23.44 15.61
CA ALA A 293 -3.67 22.46 15.65
C ALA A 293 -2.70 22.68 14.48
N VAL A 294 -1.49 22.16 14.64
CA VAL A 294 -0.47 22.11 13.59
C VAL A 294 -0.01 20.66 13.45
N ILE A 295 0.06 20.18 12.20
CA ILE A 295 0.67 18.90 11.84
C ILE A 295 1.75 19.12 10.78
N TYR A 296 2.66 18.17 10.65
CA TYR A 296 3.74 18.18 9.68
C TYR A 296 3.68 16.91 8.84
N LEU A 297 3.55 17.10 7.53
CA LEU A 297 3.55 16.01 6.55
C LEU A 297 4.71 16.20 5.58
N ALA A 298 5.40 15.12 5.26
CA ALA A 298 6.55 15.11 4.36
C ALA A 298 6.17 14.51 3.01
N ALA A 299 6.75 15.07 1.95
CA ALA A 299 6.62 14.54 0.59
C ALA A 299 7.96 14.07 0.05
N HIS A 300 7.88 13.06 -0.81
CA HIS A 300 9.03 12.58 -1.55
C HIS A 300 9.56 13.63 -2.53
N LYS A 301 8.67 14.41 -3.15
CA LYS A 301 9.01 15.48 -4.07
C LYS A 301 8.50 16.83 -3.60
N ASP A 302 9.29 17.88 -3.84
CA ASP A 302 8.84 19.26 -3.62
C ASP A 302 7.82 19.67 -4.69
N SER A 303 6.69 20.23 -4.25
CA SER A 303 5.66 20.78 -5.12
C SER A 303 5.02 22.02 -4.48
N ASP A 304 4.43 22.87 -5.31
CA ASP A 304 3.61 24.00 -4.87
C ASP A 304 2.11 23.64 -4.75
N ARG A 305 1.76 22.41 -5.14
CA ARG A 305 0.44 21.79 -5.01
C ARG A 305 0.52 20.51 -4.19
N ILE A 306 -0.40 20.34 -3.25
CA ILE A 306 -0.63 19.07 -2.56
C ILE A 306 -2.13 18.79 -2.45
N ILE A 307 -2.48 17.52 -2.20
CA ILE A 307 -3.84 17.10 -1.87
C ILE A 307 -3.82 16.47 -0.49
N LEU A 308 -4.74 16.87 0.39
CA LEU A 308 -5.01 16.17 1.63
C LEU A 308 -6.27 15.34 1.45
N CYS A 309 -6.15 14.02 1.63
CA CYS A 309 -7.28 13.10 1.62
C CYS A 309 -7.67 12.87 3.08
N TYR A 310 -8.87 13.32 3.44
CA TYR A 310 -9.32 13.34 4.82
C TYR A 310 -10.14 12.09 5.17
N LYS A 311 -9.91 11.55 6.36
CA LYS A 311 -10.64 10.41 6.93
C LYS A 311 -11.16 10.80 8.31
N ASP A 312 -12.47 10.84 8.47
CA ASP A 312 -13.15 11.02 9.76
C ASP A 312 -12.83 9.84 10.70
N ASN A 313 -12.77 8.65 10.11
CA ASN A 313 -12.33 7.44 10.78
C ASN A 313 -11.12 6.87 10.06
N MET A 314 -9.97 6.86 10.74
CA MET A 314 -8.70 6.36 10.19
C MET A 314 -8.75 4.90 9.72
N PHE A 315 -9.71 4.12 10.22
CA PHE A 315 -9.93 2.71 9.85
C PHE A 315 -10.82 2.53 8.62
N ASN A 316 -11.34 3.61 8.03
CA ASN A 316 -12.06 3.51 6.76
C ASN A 316 -11.08 3.19 5.64
N ASP A 317 -11.48 2.43 4.64
CA ASP A 317 -10.63 2.13 3.48
C ASP A 317 -10.79 3.17 2.36
N MET A 318 -11.48 4.29 2.64
CA MET A 318 -11.69 5.39 1.69
C MET A 318 -11.62 6.73 2.42
N SER A 319 -11.14 7.75 1.71
CA SER A 319 -11.22 9.14 2.15
C SER A 319 -12.63 9.69 2.03
N ASP A 320 -13.09 10.43 3.03
CA ASP A 320 -14.43 11.03 3.07
C ASP A 320 -14.54 12.24 2.13
N PHE A 321 -13.45 13.01 2.00
CA PHE A 321 -13.33 14.12 1.06
C PHE A 321 -11.87 14.51 0.83
N TYR A 322 -11.65 15.36 -0.17
CA TYR A 322 -10.34 15.81 -0.59
C TYR A 322 -10.21 17.33 -0.48
N ILE A 323 -9.02 17.79 -0.09
CA ILE A 323 -8.68 19.20 0.04
C ILE A 323 -7.48 19.48 -0.86
N GLU A 324 -7.68 20.31 -1.89
CA GLU A 324 -6.62 20.69 -2.82
C GLU A 324 -6.02 22.03 -2.40
N LEU A 325 -4.70 22.05 -2.30
CA LEU A 325 -3.94 23.18 -1.76
C LEU A 325 -2.85 23.56 -2.75
N ASP A 326 -3.00 24.71 -3.38
CA ASP A 326 -2.12 25.22 -4.44
C ASP A 326 -1.36 26.49 -4.02
N GLY A 327 -0.31 26.81 -4.76
CA GLY A 327 0.45 28.06 -4.60
C GLY A 327 1.26 28.11 -3.31
N ILE A 328 1.64 26.96 -2.77
CA ILE A 328 2.41 26.83 -1.54
C ILE A 328 3.83 27.35 -1.76
N GLN A 329 4.24 28.31 -0.93
CA GLN A 329 5.60 28.88 -0.93
C GLN A 329 6.47 28.27 0.16
#